data_AF-A0A661CEW3-F1
#
_entry.id   AF-A0A661CEW3-F1
#
_cell.length_a   1.000
_cell.length_b   1.000
_cell.length_c   1.000
_cell.angle_alpha   90.00
_cell.angle_beta   90.00
_cell.angle_gamma   90.00
#
_symmetry.space_group_name_H-M   'P 1'
#
loop_
_entity.id
_entity.type
_entity.pdbx_description
1 polymer ?
#
loop_
_entity_poly.entity_id
_entity_poly.type
_entity_poly.pdbx_seq_one_letter_code
_entity_poly.pdbx_strand_id
1 'polypeptide(L)'
;MDYKGTFVPPAFGNSRVPFNIAGPGLLKINEDHIYFEGYKSSSGCFISALALLVLFFGFGSIIFLDTDPNVVGITIAVTILGLMGYKRKFKAKKPVSYEIPWVSVKKYHHKDGVVVFQIVKFKPKGDIYFAPENNCDELLSHLKSLAG
;
A
#
# COMPACT_ATOMS: atom_id res chain seq x y z
N MET A 1 -3.82 -23.88 5.00
CA MET A 1 -4.94 -23.18 5.66
C MET A 1 -5.23 -21.87 4.95
N ASP A 2 -6.51 -21.49 4.87
CA ASP A 2 -6.99 -20.37 4.06
C ASP A 2 -7.50 -19.24 4.96
N TYR A 3 -6.95 -18.04 4.82
CA TYR A 3 -7.28 -16.85 5.60
C TYR A 3 -7.78 -15.74 4.68
N LYS A 4 -9.02 -15.28 4.90
CA LYS A 4 -9.58 -14.13 4.20
C LYS A 4 -9.17 -12.84 4.90
N GLY A 5 -8.95 -11.78 4.13
CA GLY A 5 -8.53 -10.51 4.69
C GLY A 5 -8.35 -9.44 3.63
N THR A 6 -7.65 -8.37 4.01
CA THR A 6 -7.36 -7.22 3.16
C THR A 6 -5.86 -6.97 3.10
N PHE A 7 -5.31 -6.90 1.90
CA PHE A 7 -3.96 -6.43 1.65
C PHE A 7 -3.92 -4.91 1.73
N VAL A 8 -3.12 -4.38 2.65
CA VAL A 8 -3.05 -2.94 2.90
C VAL A 8 -1.73 -2.42 2.33
N PRO A 9 -1.72 -1.33 1.52
CA PRO A 9 -0.45 -0.70 1.17
C PRO A 9 0.21 -0.13 2.46
N PRO A 10 1.55 -0.08 2.55
CA PRO A 10 2.19 0.51 3.72
C PRO A 10 1.78 1.97 3.88
N ALA A 11 1.71 2.42 5.13
CA ALA A 11 1.58 3.84 5.44
C ALA A 11 2.77 4.64 4.85
N PHE A 12 2.50 5.89 4.45
CA PHE A 12 3.54 6.82 4.01
C PHE A 12 4.63 6.93 5.08
N GLY A 13 5.90 6.75 4.68
CA GLY A 13 7.06 6.85 5.58
C GLY A 13 7.81 5.53 5.85
N ASN A 14 7.33 4.38 5.35
CA ASN A 14 8.11 3.14 5.41
C ASN A 14 9.24 3.13 4.38
N SER A 15 10.48 2.92 4.84
CA SER A 15 11.69 2.84 4.00
C SER A 15 11.80 1.54 3.18
N ARG A 16 10.86 0.60 3.36
CA ARG A 16 10.88 -0.71 2.71
C ARG A 16 9.99 -0.71 1.47
N VAL A 17 10.44 -1.44 0.45
CA VAL A 17 9.72 -1.56 -0.83
C VAL A 17 8.44 -2.38 -0.61
N PRO A 18 7.24 -1.81 -0.83
CA PRO A 18 6.01 -2.59 -0.74
C PRO A 18 5.90 -3.60 -1.85
N PHE A 19 5.35 -4.76 -1.51
CA PHE A 19 4.85 -5.68 -2.52
C PHE A 19 3.60 -5.09 -3.18
N ASN A 20 3.49 -5.23 -4.50
CA ASN A 20 2.52 -4.45 -5.28
C ASN A 20 1.11 -5.09 -5.31
N ILE A 21 0.57 -5.38 -4.13
CA ILE A 21 -0.75 -6.02 -3.90
C ILE A 21 -1.56 -5.18 -2.90
N ALA A 22 -2.86 -5.00 -3.14
CA ALA A 22 -3.76 -4.25 -2.27
C ALA A 22 -5.21 -4.71 -2.41
N GLY A 23 -6.04 -4.40 -1.41
CA GLY A 23 -7.47 -4.69 -1.36
C GLY A 23 -7.84 -6.04 -0.78
N PRO A 24 -9.13 -6.42 -0.82
CA PRO A 24 -9.59 -7.70 -0.31
C PRO A 24 -8.90 -8.85 -1.05
N GLY A 25 -8.59 -9.91 -0.32
CA GLY A 25 -7.84 -11.03 -0.86
C GLY A 25 -7.78 -12.23 0.08
N LEU A 26 -7.05 -13.23 -0.38
CA LEU A 26 -6.91 -14.52 0.28
C LEU A 26 -5.43 -14.83 0.48
N LEU A 27 -5.11 -15.29 1.68
CA LEU A 27 -3.82 -15.83 2.05
C LEU A 27 -3.99 -17.33 2.29
N LYS A 28 -3.30 -18.17 1.52
CA LYS A 28 -3.21 -19.60 1.84
C LYS A 28 -1.79 -19.95 2.25
N ILE A 29 -1.67 -20.66 3.36
CA ILE A 29 -0.37 -21.11 3.87
C ILE A 29 -0.35 -22.64 3.80
N ASN A 30 0.63 -23.15 3.06
CA ASN A 30 1.02 -24.56 3.02
C ASN A 30 2.42 -24.70 3.64
N GLU A 31 2.88 -25.93 3.85
CA GLU A 31 4.18 -26.22 4.44
C GLU A 31 5.34 -25.67 3.59
N ASP A 32 5.24 -25.76 2.26
CA ASP A 32 6.30 -25.34 1.35
C ASP A 32 6.11 -23.93 0.76
N HIS A 33 4.87 -23.46 0.65
CA HIS A 33 4.52 -22.26 -0.11
C HIS A 33 3.47 -21.40 0.62
N ILE A 34 3.59 -20.08 0.44
CA ILE A 34 2.55 -19.11 0.75
C ILE A 34 1.94 -18.64 -0.55
N TYR A 35 0.63 -18.77 -0.65
CA TYR A 35 -0.15 -18.27 -1.76
C TYR A 35 -0.88 -16.98 -1.37
N PHE A 36 -0.75 -15.97 -2.22
CA PHE A 36 -1.41 -14.68 -2.08
C PHE A 36 -2.29 -14.42 -3.28
N GLU A 37 -3.55 -14.10 -3.06
CA GLU A 37 -4.49 -13.70 -4.10
C GLU A 37 -5.13 -12.36 -3.76
N GLY A 38 -5.05 -11.40 -4.67
CA GLY A 38 -5.59 -10.07 -4.46
C GLY A 38 -5.52 -9.25 -5.73
N TYR A 39 -5.36 -7.94 -5.60
CA TYR A 39 -5.34 -7.04 -6.75
C TYR A 39 -4.05 -6.26 -6.83
N LYS A 40 -3.58 -6.00 -8.05
CA LYS A 40 -2.38 -5.20 -8.27
C LYS A 40 -2.56 -3.78 -7.76
N SER A 41 -1.70 -3.33 -6.85
CA SER A 41 -1.75 -1.95 -6.37
C SER A 41 -1.34 -0.96 -7.47
N SER A 42 -1.92 0.24 -7.42
CA SER A 42 -1.49 1.35 -8.27
C SER A 42 -0.74 2.35 -7.40
N SER A 43 0.56 2.45 -7.62
CA SER A 43 1.38 3.54 -7.10
C SER A 43 0.91 4.86 -7.74
N GLY A 44 0.13 5.63 -6.99
CA GLY A 44 -0.44 6.93 -7.40
C GLY A 44 0.58 8.07 -7.49
N CYS A 45 1.72 7.84 -8.16
CA CYS A 45 2.82 8.81 -8.33
C CYS A 45 2.37 10.08 -9.10
N PHE A 46 1.29 10.00 -9.86
CA PHE A 46 0.81 11.12 -10.67
C PHE A 46 0.29 12.32 -9.84
N ILE A 47 -0.24 12.05 -8.64
CA ILE A 47 -0.86 13.09 -7.81
C ILE A 47 0.21 13.98 -7.15
N SER A 48 1.37 13.43 -6.80
CA SER A 48 2.48 14.20 -6.20
C SER A 48 3.12 15.15 -7.21
N ALA A 49 3.25 14.75 -8.48
CA ALA A 49 3.82 15.61 -9.52
C ALA A 49 2.90 16.78 -9.87
N LEU A 50 1.58 16.54 -9.94
CA LEU A 50 0.60 17.60 -10.21
C LEU A 50 0.51 18.61 -9.06
N ALA A 51 0.53 18.16 -7.81
CA ALA A 51 0.53 19.05 -6.64
C ALA A 51 1.79 19.94 -6.59
N LEU A 52 2.96 19.38 -6.90
CA LEU A 52 4.22 20.13 -7.01
C LEU A 52 4.17 21.18 -8.12
N LEU A 53 3.60 20.84 -9.28
CA LEU A 53 3.39 21.78 -10.38
C LEU A 53 2.47 22.94 -9.98
N VAL A 54 1.36 22.66 -9.31
CA VAL A 54 0.42 23.72 -8.87
C VAL A 54 1.06 24.63 -7.82
N LEU A 55 1.84 24.08 -6.89
CA LEU A 55 2.59 24.91 -5.94
C LEU A 55 3.65 25.76 -6.66
N PHE A 56 4.40 25.19 -7.60
CA PHE A 56 5.44 25.92 -8.31
C PHE A 56 4.88 27.06 -9.18
N PHE A 57 3.82 26.79 -9.94
CA PHE A 57 3.16 27.81 -10.77
C PHE A 57 2.36 28.82 -9.95
N GLY A 58 1.70 28.39 -8.88
CA GLY A 58 0.95 29.27 -7.98
C GLY A 58 1.85 30.21 -7.18
N PHE A 59 3.00 29.73 -6.69
CA PHE A 59 3.97 30.59 -6.01
C PHE A 59 4.74 31.47 -7.01
N GLY A 60 5.05 30.93 -8.19
CA GLY A 60 5.69 31.69 -9.27
C GLY A 60 4.84 32.85 -9.76
N SER A 61 3.51 32.70 -9.86
CA SER A 61 2.62 33.79 -10.28
C SER A 61 2.46 34.90 -9.24
N ILE A 62 2.58 34.61 -7.93
CA ILE A 62 2.63 35.67 -6.90
C ILE A 62 3.88 36.54 -7.10
N ILE A 63 5.03 35.89 -7.29
CA ILE A 63 6.33 36.58 -7.30
C ILE A 63 6.56 37.33 -8.62
N PHE A 64 6.13 36.79 -9.77
CA PHE A 64 6.45 37.35 -11.09
C PHE A 64 5.32 38.13 -11.78
N LEU A 65 4.05 37.94 -11.39
CA LEU A 65 2.90 38.53 -12.10
C LEU A 65 2.13 39.56 -11.27
N ASP A 66 2.60 39.89 -10.06
CA ASP A 66 1.95 40.84 -9.13
C ASP A 66 0.44 40.54 -8.95
N THR A 67 0.14 39.24 -8.89
CA THR A 67 -1.23 38.74 -8.90
C THR A 67 -1.84 38.93 -7.51
N ASP A 68 -3.11 39.34 -7.44
CA ASP A 68 -3.82 39.55 -6.18
C ASP A 68 -3.67 38.30 -5.26
N PRO A 69 -3.12 38.45 -4.04
CA PRO A 69 -2.86 37.35 -3.14
C PRO A 69 -4.14 36.56 -2.78
N ASN A 70 -5.32 37.17 -2.88
CA ASN A 70 -6.60 36.47 -2.69
C ASN A 70 -6.86 35.42 -3.77
N VAL A 71 -6.52 35.72 -5.04
CA VAL A 71 -6.71 34.80 -6.17
C VAL A 71 -5.81 33.58 -6.00
N VAL A 72 -4.60 33.77 -5.48
CA VAL A 72 -3.66 32.67 -5.25
C VAL A 72 -4.07 31.85 -4.03
N GLY A 73 -4.53 32.50 -2.96
CA GLY A 73 -5.12 31.82 -1.80
C GLY A 73 -6.29 30.91 -2.18
N ILE A 74 -7.21 31.39 -3.05
CA ILE A 74 -8.33 30.59 -3.57
C ILE A 74 -7.83 29.43 -4.42
N THR A 75 -6.85 29.65 -5.30
CA THR A 75 -6.31 28.60 -6.18
C THR A 75 -5.64 27.47 -5.38
N ILE A 76 -4.88 27.83 -4.35
CA ILE A 76 -4.27 26.86 -3.42
C ILE A 76 -5.36 26.12 -2.64
N ALA A 77 -6.35 26.83 -2.10
CA ALA A 77 -7.44 26.23 -1.34
C ALA A 77 -8.28 25.25 -2.17
N VAL A 78 -8.63 25.60 -3.41
CA VAL A 78 -9.36 24.73 -4.34
C VAL A 78 -8.53 23.50 -4.71
N THR A 79 -7.21 23.66 -4.88
CA THR A 79 -6.31 22.54 -5.16
C THR A 79 -6.20 21.59 -3.96
N ILE A 80 -6.01 22.13 -2.76
CA ILE A 80 -5.96 21.34 -1.52
C ILE A 80 -7.31 20.64 -1.29
N LEU A 81 -8.43 21.32 -1.45
CA LEU A 81 -9.77 20.73 -1.35
C LEU A 81 -10.00 19.62 -2.40
N GLY A 82 -9.55 19.83 -3.64
CA GLY A 82 -9.60 18.82 -4.70
C GLY A 82 -8.75 17.59 -4.37
N LEU A 83 -7.58 17.79 -3.75
CA LEU A 83 -6.70 16.72 -3.28
C LEU A 83 -7.26 16.00 -2.04
N MET A 84 -7.86 16.72 -1.10
CA MET A 84 -8.51 16.15 0.09
C MET A 84 -9.80 15.38 -0.28
N GLY A 85 -10.52 15.85 -1.30
CA GLY A 85 -11.69 15.17 -1.86
C GLY A 85 -11.35 13.92 -2.66
N TYR A 86 -10.09 13.75 -3.07
CA TYR A 86 -9.58 12.53 -3.71
C TYR A 86 -9.43 11.41 -2.67
N LYS A 87 -10.56 10.95 -2.13
CA LYS A 87 -10.61 9.66 -1.43
C LYS A 87 -10.16 8.62 -2.46
N ARG A 88 -9.02 7.95 -2.21
CA ARG A 88 -8.55 6.79 -2.97
C ARG A 88 -9.60 5.69 -2.87
N LYS A 89 -10.66 5.76 -3.67
CA LYS A 89 -11.57 4.64 -3.88
C LYS A 89 -10.72 3.55 -4.49
N PHE A 90 -10.56 2.46 -3.75
CA PHE A 90 -9.93 1.25 -4.26
C PHE A 90 -10.70 0.80 -5.49
N LYS A 91 -10.20 1.10 -6.69
CA LYS A 91 -10.67 0.50 -7.93
C LYS A 91 -9.92 -0.82 -8.04
N ALA A 92 -10.62 -1.93 -7.79
CA ALA A 92 -10.08 -3.27 -8.00
C ALA A 92 -9.45 -3.34 -9.40
N LYS A 93 -8.14 -3.55 -9.43
CA LYS A 93 -7.36 -3.67 -10.67
C LYS A 93 -7.41 -5.12 -11.17
N LYS A 94 -6.50 -5.49 -12.08
CA LYS A 94 -6.32 -6.88 -12.49
C LYS A 94 -6.06 -7.77 -11.26
N PRO A 95 -6.77 -8.91 -11.12
CA PRO A 95 -6.45 -9.88 -10.09
C PRO A 95 -5.05 -10.42 -10.32
N VAL A 96 -4.34 -10.67 -9.24
CA VAL A 96 -3.00 -11.24 -9.23
C VAL A 96 -2.93 -12.33 -8.19
N SER A 97 -2.31 -13.45 -8.58
CA SER A 97 -1.97 -14.54 -7.69
C SER A 97 -0.46 -14.73 -7.66
N TYR A 98 0.07 -15.00 -6.47
CA TYR A 98 1.49 -15.27 -6.25
C TYR A 98 1.63 -16.51 -5.38
N GLU A 99 2.43 -17.45 -5.84
CA GLU A 99 2.87 -18.60 -5.05
C GLU A 99 4.34 -18.39 -4.69
N ILE A 100 4.62 -18.17 -3.42
CA ILE A 100 5.93 -17.80 -2.91
C ILE A 100 6.43 -18.91 -1.99
N PRO A 101 7.57 -19.54 -2.29
CA PRO A 101 8.14 -20.56 -1.41
C PRO A 101 8.44 -19.99 -0.02
N TRP A 102 8.19 -20.76 1.04
CA TRP A 102 8.42 -20.34 2.44
C TRP A 102 9.87 -19.89 2.67
N VAL A 103 10.82 -20.56 2.02
CA VAL A 103 12.26 -20.21 2.00
C VAL A 103 12.58 -18.79 1.50
N SER A 104 11.63 -18.15 0.80
CA SER A 104 11.77 -16.77 0.33
C SER A 104 11.32 -15.72 1.35
N VAL A 105 10.62 -16.13 2.39
CA VAL A 105 10.16 -15.27 3.49
C VAL A 105 11.26 -15.21 4.54
N LYS A 106 11.84 -14.03 4.73
CA LYS A 106 12.93 -13.84 5.72
C LYS A 106 12.40 -13.75 7.14
N LYS A 107 11.30 -13.01 7.30
CA LYS A 107 10.69 -12.67 8.58
C LYS A 107 9.21 -12.45 8.36
N TYR A 108 8.42 -12.81 9.37
CA TYR A 108 7.06 -12.32 9.52
C TYR A 108 6.94 -11.62 10.87
N HIS A 109 6.10 -10.60 10.96
CA HIS A 109 5.78 -9.93 12.23
C HIS A 109 4.34 -9.43 12.21
N HIS A 110 3.79 -9.24 13.41
CA HIS A 110 2.45 -8.72 13.59
C HIS A 110 2.52 -7.33 14.23
N LYS A 111 1.74 -6.40 13.68
CA LYS A 111 1.57 -5.07 14.26
C LYS A 111 0.15 -4.57 13.95
N ASP A 112 -0.57 -4.12 14.97
CA ASP A 112 -1.87 -3.46 14.86
C ASP A 112 -2.92 -4.23 14.03
N GLY A 113 -3.00 -5.56 14.19
CA GLY A 113 -3.94 -6.41 13.44
C GLY A 113 -3.49 -6.74 12.01
N VAL A 114 -2.25 -6.41 11.65
CA VAL A 114 -1.66 -6.65 10.32
C VAL A 114 -0.47 -7.58 10.45
N VAL A 115 -0.48 -8.66 9.66
CA VAL A 115 0.65 -9.57 9.50
C VAL A 115 1.48 -9.11 8.31
N VAL A 116 2.78 -8.93 8.54
CA VAL A 116 3.72 -8.43 7.57
C VAL A 116 4.73 -9.51 7.21
N PHE A 117 4.75 -9.91 5.94
CA PHE A 117 5.69 -10.89 5.39
C PHE A 117 6.80 -10.18 4.62
N GLN A 118 8.06 -10.43 4.99
CA GLN A 118 9.23 -9.87 4.31
C GLN A 118 9.77 -10.85 3.26
N ILE A 119 9.57 -10.53 1.98
CA ILE A 119 9.98 -11.37 0.85
C ILE A 119 11.33 -10.91 0.27
N VAL A 120 12.37 -11.74 0.33
CA VAL A 120 13.76 -11.35 -0.03
C VAL A 120 14.40 -12.16 -1.16
N LYS A 121 14.01 -13.43 -1.34
CA LYS A 121 14.58 -14.35 -2.35
C LYS A 121 13.61 -14.67 -3.51
N PHE A 122 12.52 -13.93 -3.63
CA PHE A 122 11.54 -14.08 -4.72
C PHE A 122 11.40 -12.78 -5.52
N LYS A 123 10.94 -12.83 -6.78
CA LYS A 123 10.65 -11.65 -7.60
C LYS A 123 9.15 -11.59 -7.91
N PRO A 124 8.46 -10.47 -7.59
CA PRO A 124 8.98 -9.24 -7.02
C PRO A 124 9.38 -9.38 -5.54
N LYS A 125 10.33 -8.56 -5.08
CA LYS A 125 10.74 -8.47 -3.66
C LYS A 125 9.91 -7.40 -2.96
N GLY A 126 9.74 -7.53 -1.64
CA GLY A 126 9.12 -6.49 -0.84
C GLY A 126 8.40 -7.03 0.39
N ASP A 127 7.76 -6.11 1.10
CA ASP A 127 6.95 -6.43 2.28
C ASP A 127 5.47 -6.53 1.88
N ILE A 128 4.82 -7.64 2.24
CA ILE A 128 3.38 -7.86 2.07
C ILE A 128 2.71 -7.59 3.41
N TYR A 129 1.70 -6.73 3.43
CA TYR A 129 0.93 -6.39 4.63
C TYR A 129 -0.48 -6.95 4.46
N PHE A 130 -0.86 -7.88 5.33
CA PHE A 130 -2.14 -8.57 5.27
C PHE A 130 -2.89 -8.40 6.58
N ALA A 131 -4.08 -7.81 6.53
CA ALA A 131 -4.99 -7.68 7.66
C ALA A 131 -6.05 -8.80 7.56
N PRO A 132 -5.97 -9.87 8.37
CA PRO A 132 -6.98 -10.92 8.36
C PRO A 132 -8.35 -10.38 8.81
N GLU A 133 -9.42 -10.86 8.18
CA GLU A 133 -10.79 -10.45 8.50
C GLU A 133 -11.27 -11.07 9.82
N ASN A 134 -10.87 -12.31 10.10
CA ASN A 134 -11.13 -13.01 11.35
C ASN A 134 -9.88 -13.79 11.77
N ASN A 135 -9.63 -13.88 13.09
CA ASN A 135 -8.61 -14.72 13.73
C ASN A 135 -7.14 -14.42 13.38
N CYS A 136 -6.66 -13.21 13.72
CA CYS A 136 -5.24 -12.89 13.65
C CYS A 136 -4.38 -13.82 14.53
N ASP A 137 -4.90 -14.23 15.69
CA ASP A 137 -4.17 -15.11 16.62
C ASP A 137 -3.99 -16.53 16.08
N GLU A 138 -4.97 -17.05 15.33
CA GLU A 138 -4.90 -18.36 14.67
C GLU A 138 -3.89 -18.35 13.51
N LEU A 139 -3.87 -17.26 12.74
CA LEU A 139 -2.85 -17.06 11.71
C LEU A 139 -1.46 -17.04 12.35
N LEU A 140 -1.28 -16.36 13.47
CA LEU A 140 0.01 -16.28 14.15
C LEU A 140 0.44 -17.60 14.80
N SER A 141 -0.48 -18.38 15.36
CA SER A 141 -0.16 -19.68 15.93
C SER A 141 0.28 -20.66 14.83
N HIS A 142 -0.41 -20.68 13.69
CA HIS A 142 -0.04 -21.50 12.54
C HIS A 142 1.29 -21.07 11.91
N LEU A 143 1.57 -19.76 11.82
CA LEU A 143 2.88 -19.28 11.36
C LEU A 143 4.02 -19.70 12.30
N LYS A 144 3.77 -19.70 13.62
CA LYS A 144 4.75 -20.17 14.62
C LYS A 144 5.02 -21.67 14.50
N SER A 145 4.02 -22.50 14.24
CA SER A 145 4.24 -23.94 14.06
C SER A 145 5.06 -24.29 12.81
N LEU A 146 5.05 -23.43 11.79
CA LEU A 146 5.85 -23.59 10.57
C LEU A 146 7.27 -23.01 10.66
N ALA A 147 7.54 -22.24 11.71
CA ALA A 147 8.84 -21.58 11.93
C ALA A 147 9.67 -22.24 13.04
N GLY A 148 9.09 -23.20 13.78
CA GLY A 148 9.77 -24.04 14.77
C GLY A 148 10.40 -25.26 14.12
#